data_AF-A0A2P5M9S9-F1
#
_entry.id   AF-A0A2P5M9S9-F1
#
_cell.length_a   1.000
_cell.length_b   1.000
_cell.length_c   1.000
_cell.angle_alpha   90.00
_cell.angle_beta   90.00
_cell.angle_gamma   90.00
#
_symmetry.space_group_name_H-M   'P 1'
#
loop_
_entity.id
_entity.type
_entity.pdbx_description
1 polymer ?
#
loop_
_entity_poly.entity_id
_entity_poly.type
_entity_poly.pdbx_seq_one_letter_code
_entity_poly.pdbx_strand_id
1 'polypeptide(L)'
;NFASDRYFHGRPSATTGPDPADPSKSIDAPYNASNSMGSNLGPTSRKLVDRVNATIEAEFAAGRVDVVAADAATTSASGLDPHISPQFALAQAGAVAKARNLSESQVRAVVEANLEGRVLGVIGEPRVNVLLLNLALDRLQ
;
A
#
# COMPACT_ATOMS: atom_id res chain seq x y z
N ASN A 1 -3.92 7.00 6.07
CA ASN A 1 -3.88 6.55 4.66
C ASN A 1 -2.88 7.41 3.89
N PHE A 2 -1.96 6.82 3.12
CA PHE A 2 -1.02 7.56 2.27
C PHE A 2 -1.59 7.62 0.85
N ALA A 3 -1.88 8.83 0.34
CA ALA A 3 -2.55 9.02 -0.96
C ALA A 3 -1.84 10.02 -1.88
N SER A 4 -0.78 10.70 -1.41
CA SER A 4 -0.01 11.63 -2.23
C SER A 4 1.09 10.89 -3.00
N ASP A 5 1.36 11.33 -4.22
CA ASP A 5 2.44 10.77 -5.07
C ASP A 5 3.85 10.98 -4.49
N ARG A 6 3.99 11.85 -3.48
CA ARG A 6 5.27 12.06 -2.77
C ARG A 6 5.59 10.96 -1.77
N TYR A 7 4.67 10.05 -1.47
CA TYR A 7 4.85 9.00 -0.49
C TYR A 7 4.71 7.63 -1.13
N PHE A 8 5.29 6.63 -0.48
CA PHE A 8 4.97 5.23 -0.75
C PHE A 8 3.55 4.93 -0.26
N HIS A 9 2.82 4.20 -1.10
CA HIS A 9 1.45 3.75 -0.86
C HIS A 9 1.48 2.34 -0.29
N GLY A 10 0.63 2.12 0.71
CA GLY A 10 0.41 0.80 1.29
C GLY A 10 -0.58 -0.02 0.46
N ARG A 11 -0.91 -1.20 0.98
CA ARG A 11 -1.95 -2.05 0.39
C ARG A 11 -3.31 -1.33 0.43
N PRO A 12 -4.24 -1.65 -0.50
CA PRO A 12 -5.62 -1.20 -0.38
C PRO A 12 -6.22 -1.62 0.97
N SER A 13 -6.99 -0.72 1.60
CA SER A 13 -7.68 -1.00 2.85
C SER A 13 -9.19 -1.15 2.59
N ALA A 14 -9.80 -2.12 3.27
CA ALA A 14 -11.24 -2.40 3.18
C ALA A 14 -12.02 -1.88 4.41
N THR A 15 -11.38 -1.08 5.27
CA THR A 15 -12.05 -0.54 6.46
C THR A 15 -13.13 0.47 6.05
N THR A 16 -14.22 0.46 6.81
CA THR A 16 -15.35 1.38 6.61
C THR A 16 -15.58 2.23 7.85
N GLY A 17 -16.33 3.32 7.69
CA GLY A 17 -16.78 4.19 8.77
C GLY A 17 -18.22 4.65 8.53
N PRO A 18 -18.88 5.22 9.56
CA PRO A 18 -20.24 5.76 9.40
C PRO A 18 -20.25 6.89 8.38
N ASP A 19 -21.30 6.96 7.56
CA ASP A 19 -21.51 8.08 6.65
C ASP A 19 -21.82 9.36 7.45
N PRO A 20 -21.06 10.47 7.26
CA PRO A 20 -21.33 11.74 7.95
C PRO A 20 -22.73 12.31 7.67
N ALA A 21 -23.33 11.98 6.52
CA ALA A 21 -24.67 12.43 6.15
C ALA A 21 -25.79 11.49 6.62
N ASP A 22 -25.47 10.22 6.92
CA ASP A 22 -26.43 9.21 7.35
C ASP A 22 -25.74 8.12 8.20
N PRO A 23 -25.73 8.25 9.54
CA PRO A 23 -25.04 7.31 10.43
C PRO A 23 -25.53 5.85 10.34
N SER A 24 -26.66 5.57 9.67
CA SER A 24 -27.14 4.21 9.43
C SER A 24 -26.40 3.49 8.29
N LYS A 25 -25.60 4.22 7.51
CA LYS A 25 -24.83 3.70 6.38
C LYS A 25 -23.34 3.68 6.70
N SER A 26 -22.63 2.78 6.03
CA SER A 26 -21.17 2.73 6.05
C SER A 26 -20.61 3.13 4.69
N ILE A 27 -19.54 3.93 4.71
CA ILE A 27 -18.76 4.32 3.54
C ILE A 27 -17.31 3.85 3.68
N ASP A 28 -16.59 3.82 2.56
CA ASP A 28 -15.16 3.51 2.55
C ASP A 28 -14.39 4.53 3.41
N ALA A 29 -13.62 4.02 4.36
CA ALA A 29 -12.76 4.82 5.22
C ALA A 29 -11.41 4.11 5.35
N PRO A 30 -10.53 4.19 4.35
CA PRO A 30 -9.29 3.42 4.30
C PRO A 30 -8.37 3.71 5.50
N TYR A 31 -7.85 2.64 6.10
CA TYR A 31 -7.01 2.68 7.30
C TYR A 31 -7.70 3.32 8.54
N ASN A 32 -9.00 3.08 8.72
CA ASN A 32 -9.74 3.56 9.90
C ASN A 32 -9.42 2.69 11.13
N ALA A 33 -8.63 3.23 12.06
CA ALA A 33 -8.23 2.52 13.29
C ALA A 33 -9.39 2.15 14.23
N SER A 34 -10.56 2.76 14.06
CA SER A 34 -11.77 2.43 14.84
C SER A 34 -12.38 1.09 14.42
N ASN A 35 -11.93 0.50 13.30
CA ASN A 35 -12.47 -0.74 12.77
C ASN A 35 -11.37 -1.57 12.07
N SER A 36 -11.03 -2.73 12.62
CA SER A 36 -10.10 -3.69 11.99
C SER A 36 -10.89 -4.75 11.23
N MET A 37 -10.90 -4.67 9.91
CA MET A 37 -11.65 -5.60 9.05
C MET A 37 -11.03 -5.81 7.67
N GLY A 38 -11.32 -6.97 7.08
CA GLY A 38 -10.99 -7.30 5.69
C GLY A 38 -12.21 -7.23 4.77
N SER A 39 -11.99 -7.39 3.47
CA SER A 39 -13.06 -7.31 2.45
C SER A 39 -14.01 -8.52 2.43
N ASN A 40 -13.57 -9.68 2.91
CA ASN A 40 -14.34 -10.94 2.97
C ASN A 40 -14.99 -11.38 1.65
N LEU A 41 -14.44 -10.95 0.50
CA LEU A 41 -14.92 -11.35 -0.81
C LEU A 41 -14.33 -12.71 -1.19
N GLY A 42 -15.19 -13.65 -1.59
CA GLY A 42 -14.76 -14.96 -2.08
C GLY A 42 -14.01 -14.89 -3.42
N PRO A 43 -13.20 -15.91 -3.76
CA PRO A 43 -12.36 -15.91 -4.95
C PRO A 43 -13.15 -15.88 -6.28
N THR A 44 -14.41 -16.30 -6.27
CA THR A 44 -15.33 -16.24 -7.43
C THR A 44 -16.16 -14.95 -7.48
N SER A 45 -15.93 -14.01 -6.56
CA SER A 45 -16.70 -12.77 -6.48
C SER A 45 -16.40 -11.85 -7.65
N ARG A 46 -17.43 -11.47 -8.41
CA ARG A 46 -17.32 -10.47 -9.47
C ARG A 46 -16.82 -9.11 -8.92
N LYS A 47 -17.33 -8.71 -7.75
CA LYS A 47 -16.91 -7.48 -7.06
C LYS A 47 -15.42 -7.49 -6.72
N LEU A 48 -14.86 -8.65 -6.38
CA LEU A 48 -13.42 -8.78 -6.14
C LEU A 48 -12.63 -8.55 -7.42
N VAL A 49 -13.02 -9.22 -8.50
CA VAL A 49 -12.36 -9.11 -9.81
C VAL A 49 -12.37 -7.67 -10.30
N ASP A 50 -13.54 -7.03 -10.31
CA ASP A 50 -13.69 -5.67 -10.82
C ASP A 50 -12.84 -4.67 -10.00
N ARG A 51 -12.82 -4.80 -8.66
CA ARG A 51 -11.97 -3.97 -7.78
C ARG A 51 -10.48 -4.17 -8.03
N VAL A 52 -10.02 -5.42 -8.16
CA VAL A 52 -8.61 -5.72 -8.42
C VAL A 52 -8.18 -5.09 -9.75
N ASN A 53 -8.98 -5.27 -10.81
CA ASN A 53 -8.69 -4.68 -12.12
C ASN A 53 -8.62 -3.16 -12.06
N ALA A 54 -9.62 -2.50 -11.44
CA ALA A 54 -9.62 -1.06 -11.29
C ALA A 54 -8.41 -0.54 -10.49
N THR A 55 -7.98 -1.29 -9.46
CA THR A 55 -6.78 -0.93 -8.68
C THR A 55 -5.52 -1.03 -9.54
N ILE A 56 -5.37 -2.12 -10.28
CA ILE A 56 -4.24 -2.34 -11.18
C ILE A 56 -4.16 -1.24 -12.24
N GLU A 57 -5.30 -0.92 -12.88
CA GLU A 57 -5.40 0.14 -13.87
C GLU A 57 -4.98 1.50 -13.29
N ALA A 58 -5.43 1.82 -12.06
CA ALA A 58 -5.06 3.06 -11.39
C ALA A 58 -3.56 3.13 -11.06
N GLU A 59 -2.95 2.04 -10.61
CA GLU A 59 -1.51 1.99 -10.30
C GLU A 59 -0.64 2.16 -11.57
N PHE A 60 -1.04 1.52 -12.68
CA PHE A 60 -0.38 1.72 -13.98
C PHE A 60 -0.57 3.13 -14.52
N ALA A 61 -1.78 3.68 -14.45
CA ALA A 61 -2.07 5.03 -14.93
C ALA A 61 -1.30 6.10 -14.14
N ALA A 62 -1.06 5.87 -12.84
CA ALA A 62 -0.22 6.73 -12.01
C ALA A 62 1.28 6.52 -12.25
N GLY A 63 1.67 5.52 -13.05
CA GLY A 63 3.07 5.14 -13.26
C GLY A 63 3.76 4.64 -12.00
N ARG A 64 3.00 4.20 -10.99
CA ARG A 64 3.52 3.73 -9.70
C ARG A 64 4.01 2.29 -9.74
N VAL A 65 3.55 1.50 -10.70
CA VAL A 65 4.03 0.14 -10.93
C VAL A 65 4.20 -0.13 -12.41
N ASP A 66 5.24 -0.88 -12.75
CA ASP A 66 5.49 -1.48 -14.06
C ASP A 66 5.22 -3.00 -14.05
N VAL A 67 5.33 -3.62 -12.88
CA VAL A 67 4.94 -5.00 -12.58
C VAL A 67 4.02 -5.01 -11.36
N VAL A 68 2.86 -5.65 -11.49
CA VAL A 68 1.88 -5.73 -10.39
C VAL A 68 2.35 -6.77 -9.37
N ALA A 69 2.90 -6.30 -8.26
CA ALA A 69 3.03 -7.12 -7.06
C ALA A 69 1.63 -7.44 -6.51
N ALA A 70 1.40 -8.66 -6.03
CA ALA A 70 0.07 -9.10 -5.61
C ALA A 70 -0.53 -8.22 -4.50
N ASP A 71 0.30 -7.68 -3.61
CA ASP A 71 -0.08 -6.81 -2.51
C ASP A 71 -0.41 -5.37 -2.94
N ALA A 72 -0.06 -4.96 -4.17
CA ALA A 72 -0.49 -3.70 -4.75
C ALA A 72 -2.01 -3.65 -4.99
N ALA A 73 -2.62 -4.80 -5.35
CA ALA A 73 -4.03 -4.88 -5.72
C ALA A 73 -4.91 -5.62 -4.68
N THR A 74 -4.32 -6.34 -3.73
CA THR A 74 -5.06 -7.13 -2.74
C THR A 74 -5.16 -6.43 -1.40
N THR A 75 -6.37 -6.35 -0.86
CA THR A 75 -6.60 -5.82 0.49
C THR A 75 -6.01 -6.73 1.55
N SER A 76 -5.54 -6.16 2.66
CA SER A 76 -5.14 -6.94 3.82
C SER A 76 -6.34 -7.49 4.61
N ALA A 77 -6.09 -8.52 5.43
CA ALA A 77 -7.13 -9.13 6.26
C ALA A 77 -7.59 -8.24 7.42
N SER A 78 -6.70 -7.39 7.95
CA SER A 78 -7.03 -6.43 9.03
C SER A 78 -7.52 -5.08 8.49
N GLY A 79 -7.25 -4.78 7.22
CA GLY A 79 -7.45 -3.44 6.65
C GLY A 79 -6.48 -2.37 7.21
N LEU A 80 -5.54 -2.77 8.07
CA LEU A 80 -4.61 -1.90 8.79
C LEU A 80 -3.15 -2.38 8.66
N ASP A 81 -2.86 -3.16 7.64
CA ASP A 81 -1.53 -3.71 7.39
C ASP A 81 -0.52 -2.58 7.10
N PRO A 82 0.50 -2.38 7.95
CA PRO A 82 1.49 -1.34 7.73
C PRO A 82 2.57 -1.76 6.73
N HIS A 83 2.53 -3.00 6.24
CA HIS A 83 3.58 -3.57 5.41
C HIS A 83 3.17 -3.76 3.95
N ILE A 84 4.18 -3.64 3.09
CA ILE A 84 4.16 -4.07 1.69
C ILE A 84 5.37 -4.96 1.40
N SER A 85 5.30 -5.68 0.29
CA SER A 85 6.41 -6.47 -0.23
C SER A 85 7.54 -5.56 -0.71
N PRO A 86 8.80 -6.02 -0.66
CA PRO A 86 9.92 -5.30 -1.26
C PRO A 86 9.73 -5.04 -2.75
N GLN A 87 9.09 -5.98 -3.45
CA GLN A 87 8.76 -5.83 -4.86
C GLN A 87 7.84 -4.63 -5.09
N PHE A 88 6.77 -4.49 -4.30
CA PHE A 88 5.86 -3.37 -4.43
C PHE A 88 6.51 -2.04 -4.05
N ALA A 89 7.33 -2.03 -2.99
CA ALA A 89 8.07 -0.82 -2.59
C ALA A 89 9.04 -0.36 -3.69
N LEU A 90 9.80 -1.28 -4.30
CA LEU A 90 10.75 -0.95 -5.36
C LEU A 90 10.06 -0.52 -6.66
N ALA A 91 8.90 -1.07 -6.99
CA ALA A 91 8.12 -0.65 -8.15
C ALA A 91 7.70 0.83 -8.07
N GLN A 92 7.36 1.30 -6.86
CA GLN A 92 6.96 2.69 -6.61
C GLN A 92 8.14 3.69 -6.62
N ALA A 93 9.38 3.21 -6.49
CA ALA A 93 10.54 4.07 -6.23
C ALA A 93 10.75 5.14 -7.31
N GLY A 94 10.53 4.81 -8.60
CA GLY A 94 10.67 5.75 -9.70
C GLY A 94 9.64 6.89 -9.65
N ALA A 95 8.37 6.57 -9.40
CA ALA A 95 7.30 7.55 -9.28
C ALA A 95 7.53 8.50 -8.09
N VAL A 96 7.90 7.94 -6.94
CA VAL A 96 8.20 8.71 -5.73
C VAL A 96 9.43 9.61 -5.93
N ALA A 97 10.49 9.09 -6.55
CA ALA A 97 11.69 9.87 -6.85
C ALA A 97 11.36 11.09 -7.73
N LYS A 98 10.57 10.88 -8.79
CA LYS A 98 10.08 11.95 -9.67
C LYS A 98 9.27 13.00 -8.91
N ALA A 99 8.31 12.57 -8.08
CA ALA A 99 7.45 13.47 -7.31
C ALA A 99 8.20 14.27 -6.24
N ARG A 100 9.37 13.79 -5.79
CA ARG A 100 10.20 14.44 -4.77
C ARG A 100 11.46 15.11 -5.31
N ASN A 101 11.70 15.05 -6.62
CA ASN A 101 12.92 15.57 -7.25
C ASN A 101 14.20 14.98 -6.63
N LEU A 102 14.20 13.67 -6.38
CA LEU A 102 15.34 12.89 -5.88
C LEU A 102 15.83 11.94 -6.98
N SER A 103 17.06 11.41 -6.86
CA SER A 103 17.47 10.32 -7.75
C SER A 103 16.74 9.03 -7.37
N GLU A 104 16.40 8.21 -8.37
CA GLU A 104 15.79 6.90 -8.12
C GLU A 104 16.72 6.02 -7.26
N SER A 105 18.03 6.09 -7.48
CA SER A 105 19.01 5.36 -6.68
C SER A 105 18.98 5.72 -5.19
N GLN A 106 18.78 6.99 -4.84
CA GLN A 106 18.63 7.42 -3.45
C GLN A 106 17.36 6.81 -2.83
N VAL A 107 16.24 6.89 -3.55
CA VAL A 107 14.95 6.35 -3.07
C VAL A 107 15.02 4.83 -2.89
N ARG A 108 15.61 4.10 -3.84
CA ARG A 108 15.84 2.65 -3.74
C ARG A 108 16.73 2.28 -2.56
N ALA A 109 17.80 3.03 -2.30
CA ALA A 109 18.65 2.80 -1.15
C ALA A 109 17.90 2.96 0.19
N VAL A 110 16.96 3.91 0.27
CA VAL A 110 16.08 4.03 1.46
C VAL A 110 15.16 2.82 1.59
N VAL A 111 14.57 2.33 0.49
CA VAL A 111 13.76 1.10 0.50
C VAL A 111 14.58 -0.08 1.01
N GLU A 112 15.78 -0.28 0.47
CA GLU A 112 16.70 -1.36 0.86
C GLU A 112 17.12 -1.27 2.34
N ALA A 113 17.36 -0.05 2.84
CA ALA A 113 17.70 0.19 4.25
C ALA A 113 16.53 -0.05 5.22
N ASN A 114 15.28 -0.09 4.73
CA ASN A 114 14.07 -0.33 5.53
C ASN A 114 13.47 -1.73 5.28
N LEU A 115 14.24 -2.64 4.67
CA LEU A 115 13.81 -4.03 4.52
C LEU A 115 13.82 -4.75 5.86
N GLU A 116 12.68 -5.31 6.22
CA GLU A 116 12.56 -6.25 7.32
C GLU A 116 12.63 -7.68 6.78
N GLY A 117 13.62 -8.43 7.26
CA GLY A 117 13.79 -9.84 6.91
C GLY A 117 12.74 -10.76 7.55
N ARG A 118 12.83 -12.05 7.21
CA ARG A 118 12.08 -13.12 7.86
C ARG A 118 12.50 -13.23 9.32
N VAL A 119 11.55 -13.50 10.21
CA VAL A 119 11.85 -13.76 11.62
C VAL A 119 12.68 -15.05 11.71
N LEU A 120 13.86 -14.96 12.35
CA LEU A 120 14.86 -16.04 12.41
C LEU A 120 15.28 -16.58 11.02
N GLY A 121 15.09 -15.79 9.95
CA GLY A 121 15.41 -16.21 8.58
C GLY A 121 14.41 -17.15 7.91
N VAL A 122 13.40 -17.65 8.63
CA VAL A 122 12.48 -18.70 8.12
C VAL A 122 11.00 -18.39 8.26
N ILE A 123 10.58 -17.55 9.22
CA ILE A 123 9.17 -17.27 9.49
C ILE A 123 8.74 -15.96 8.80
N GLY A 124 7.62 -16.04 8.08
CA GLY A 124 7.03 -14.90 7.36
C GLY A 124 7.77 -14.57 6.07
N GLU A 125 7.48 -13.40 5.51
CA GLU A 125 8.05 -12.90 4.25
C GLU A 125 8.87 -11.63 4.49
N PRO A 126 9.87 -11.34 3.63
CA PRO A 126 10.50 -10.03 3.58
C PRO A 126 9.44 -8.96 3.34
N ARG A 127 9.55 -7.84 4.04
CA ARG A 127 8.53 -6.78 4.03
C ARG A 127 9.13 -5.42 4.30
N VAL A 128 8.35 -4.38 4.03
CA VAL A 128 8.74 -2.98 4.26
C VAL A 128 7.61 -2.28 4.98
N ASN A 129 7.92 -1.64 6.11
CA ASN A 129 6.94 -0.83 6.84
C ASN A 129 6.79 0.54 6.15
N VAL A 130 5.59 0.82 5.64
CA VAL A 130 5.31 2.01 4.81
C VAL A 130 5.46 3.31 5.61
N LEU A 131 5.03 3.32 6.89
CA LEU A 131 5.15 4.51 7.73
C LEU A 131 6.62 4.83 7.99
N LEU A 132 7.41 3.83 8.41
CA LEU A 132 8.83 4.03 8.70
C LEU A 132 9.60 4.43 7.45
N LEU A 133 9.28 3.83 6.30
CA LEU A 133 9.85 4.18 5.00
C LEU A 133 9.57 5.65 4.64
N ASN A 134 8.32 6.09 4.76
CA ASN A 134 7.95 7.48 4.45
C ASN A 134 8.62 8.48 5.41
N LEU A 135 8.73 8.15 6.71
CA LEU A 135 9.48 8.96 7.66
C LEU A 135 10.98 9.02 7.35
N ALA A 136 11.58 7.91 6.88
CA ALA A 136 12.97 7.89 6.45
C ALA A 136 13.18 8.75 5.19
N LEU A 137 12.23 8.71 4.25
CA LEU A 137 12.25 9.52 3.04
C LEU A 137 12.13 11.03 3.35
N ASP A 138 11.32 11.40 4.34
CA ASP A 138 11.16 12.79 4.78
C ASP A 138 12.46 13.38 5.36
N ARG A 139 13.34 12.55 5.95
CA ARG A 139 14.63 12.99 6.50
C ARG A 139 15.72 13.23 5.46
N LEU A 140 15.49 12.84 4.19
CA LEU A 140 16.41 13.15 3.10
C LEU A 140 16.25 14.57 2.54
N GLN A 141 15.22 15.29 2.99
CA GLN A 141 14.91 16.66 2.60
C GLN A 141 15.13 17.62 3.77
#